data_AF-A0A9R1W0G8-F1
#
_entry.id   AF-A0A9R1W0G8-F1
#
_cell.length_a   1.000
_cell.length_b   1.000
_cell.length_c   1.000
_cell.angle_alpha   90.00
_cell.angle_beta   90.00
_cell.angle_gamma   90.00
#
_symmetry.space_group_name_H-M   'P 1'
#
loop_
_entity.id
_entity.type
_entity.pdbx_description
1 polymer ?
#
loop_
_entity_poly.entity_id
_entity_poly.type
_entity_poly.pdbx_seq_one_letter_code
_entity_poly.pdbx_strand_id
1 'polypeptide(L)'
;MALSLDILFIVSAFIFSVINPAQSATSDGPFIQSRAAYYPDSDDKGSETGRCGYGSFGATINNGYVAAASDLYRDGVGCGACYQVRCTNSKDCSDEGVNVVITDQGSSHGTDFIMSKKAFRKMAQSTYAETSLLSQGVVDIEYTRVSCNYPKNNITIKIDESSDYPYYLAFVIWYQQGQNDITAVQLCETKNFVCKLLDRSYGSVFTTNSPPSGSLSLRMLFSGEDGDEKWVVPVNIIPEKWKKGDIYDTGFYILLKHLELARRGVVLENLTCPMCDEYEEDSNHVLVDYSYARSVCEGVSRWCNIQLGPLHTVQDVLDSISKWRVCKKRRKIISAIYYGTLWSLWKSRNEKVFKKNWLPPDKVTDIIKSVVYLWVKNRGKIDKLNWASWSHCPLLS
;
A
#
# COMPACT_ATOMS: atom_id res chain seq x y z
N MET A 1 31.89 -52.70 -17.90
CA MET A 1 30.52 -52.83 -18.45
C MET A 1 29.56 -53.00 -17.29
N ALA A 2 28.42 -52.29 -17.36
CA ALA A 2 27.26 -52.36 -16.47
C ALA A 2 27.39 -51.78 -15.04
N LEU A 3 27.47 -50.45 -14.95
CA LEU A 3 26.81 -49.67 -13.90
C LEU A 3 25.40 -49.36 -14.42
N SER A 4 24.42 -50.22 -14.10
CA SER A 4 23.06 -50.10 -14.62
C SER A 4 22.14 -51.09 -13.91
N LEU A 5 21.41 -50.65 -12.86
CA LEU A 5 19.94 -50.79 -12.76
C LEU A 5 19.33 -50.34 -11.40
N ASP A 6 20.09 -49.94 -10.38
CA ASP A 6 19.49 -49.69 -9.05
C ASP A 6 19.17 -48.21 -8.72
N ILE A 7 19.40 -47.28 -9.66
CA ILE A 7 19.16 -45.83 -9.42
C ILE A 7 17.83 -45.35 -10.05
N LEU A 8 17.16 -46.17 -10.87
CA LEU A 8 15.96 -45.71 -11.60
C LEU A 8 14.62 -45.92 -10.88
N PHE A 9 14.58 -46.58 -9.72
CA PHE A 9 13.31 -46.83 -9.00
C PHE A 9 13.08 -45.97 -7.75
N ILE A 10 14.09 -45.24 -7.26
CA ILE A 10 13.93 -44.35 -6.08
C ILE A 10 13.54 -42.92 -6.48
N VAL A 11 13.73 -42.52 -7.74
CA VAL A 11 13.35 -41.19 -8.23
C VAL A 11 11.86 -41.10 -8.63
N SER A 12 11.15 -42.23 -8.78
CA SER A 12 9.74 -42.27 -9.17
C SER A 12 8.74 -42.18 -8.00
N ALA A 13 9.16 -42.45 -6.76
CA ALA A 13 8.26 -42.48 -5.60
C ALA A 13 8.29 -41.21 -4.73
N PHE A 14 9.29 -40.33 -4.92
CA PHE A 14 9.37 -39.03 -4.22
C PHE A 14 8.78 -37.85 -5.01
N ILE A 15 8.40 -38.06 -6.28
CA ILE A 15 7.79 -37.02 -7.13
C ILE A 15 6.24 -37.04 -7.08
N PHE A 16 5.62 -38.10 -6.53
CA PHE A 16 4.14 -38.22 -6.46
C PHE A 16 3.50 -37.95 -5.09
N SER A 17 4.27 -37.47 -4.10
CA SER A 17 3.72 -37.06 -2.79
C SER A 17 3.84 -35.56 -2.49
N VAL A 18 4.27 -34.73 -3.46
CA VAL A 18 4.39 -33.27 -3.32
C VAL A 18 3.52 -32.51 -4.33
N ILE A 19 2.54 -33.19 -4.94
CA ILE A 19 1.51 -32.56 -5.76
C ILE A 19 0.13 -32.92 -5.22
N ASN A 20 -0.09 -32.65 -3.93
CA ASN A 20 -1.37 -32.03 -3.62
C ASN A 20 -1.18 -30.58 -4.08
N PRO A 21 -1.91 -30.08 -5.09
CA PRO A 21 -2.13 -28.65 -5.13
C PRO A 21 -2.69 -28.33 -3.75
N ALA A 22 -1.92 -27.60 -2.94
CA ALA A 22 -2.51 -26.87 -1.85
C ALA A 22 -3.70 -26.17 -2.52
N GLN A 23 -4.91 -26.53 -2.13
CA GLN A 23 -6.08 -25.75 -2.49
C GLN A 23 -5.67 -24.33 -2.14
N SER A 24 -5.52 -23.52 -3.19
CA SER A 24 -5.31 -22.10 -3.08
C SER A 24 -6.39 -21.61 -2.14
N ALA A 25 -6.03 -21.36 -0.88
CA ALA A 25 -6.83 -20.52 -0.02
C ALA A 25 -6.69 -19.13 -0.64
N THR A 26 -7.57 -18.84 -1.61
CA THR A 26 -7.83 -17.49 -2.04
C THR A 26 -8.07 -16.69 -0.77
N SER A 27 -7.45 -15.52 -0.63
CA SER A 27 -7.88 -14.56 0.40
C SER A 27 -9.21 -13.91 -0.03
N ASP A 28 -10.15 -14.71 -0.51
CA ASP A 28 -11.54 -14.32 -0.59
C ASP A 28 -12.10 -14.67 0.77
N GLY A 29 -12.22 -13.66 1.64
CA GLY A 29 -13.13 -13.77 2.77
C GLY A 29 -14.48 -14.26 2.22
N PRO A 30 -15.15 -15.20 2.92
CA PRO A 30 -16.40 -15.78 2.42
C PRO A 30 -17.38 -14.66 2.09
N PHE A 31 -17.98 -14.75 0.90
CA PHE A 31 -19.00 -13.81 0.48
C PHE A 31 -20.17 -13.79 1.48
N ILE A 32 -20.54 -12.60 1.92
CA ILE A 32 -21.65 -12.36 2.85
C ILE A 32 -22.92 -12.22 2.02
N GLN A 33 -23.89 -13.09 2.27
CA GLN A 33 -25.21 -13.03 1.63
C GLN A 33 -26.03 -11.89 2.21
N SER A 34 -26.64 -11.08 1.36
CA SER A 34 -27.41 -9.90 1.75
C SER A 34 -28.36 -9.46 0.63
N ARG A 35 -28.84 -8.23 0.70
CA ARG A 35 -29.67 -7.59 -0.32
C ARG A 35 -29.17 -6.20 -0.66
N ALA A 36 -29.42 -5.77 -1.89
CA ALA A 36 -29.16 -4.42 -2.34
C ALA A 36 -30.39 -3.79 -3.00
N ALA A 37 -30.52 -2.49 -2.82
CA ALA A 37 -31.41 -1.63 -3.59
C ALA A 37 -30.58 -0.60 -4.38
N TYR A 38 -31.24 0.31 -5.09
CA TYR A 38 -30.59 1.46 -5.72
C TYR A 38 -31.28 2.78 -5.35
N TYR A 39 -30.56 3.90 -5.47
CA TYR A 39 -31.12 5.23 -5.21
C TYR A 39 -32.27 5.56 -6.17
N PRO A 40 -33.46 5.93 -5.69
CA PRO A 40 -34.57 6.30 -6.56
C PRO A 40 -34.28 7.60 -7.33
N ASP A 41 -33.65 8.57 -6.66
CA ASP A 41 -33.56 9.97 -7.09
C ASP A 41 -32.27 10.33 -7.85
N SER A 42 -31.48 9.33 -8.24
CA SER A 42 -30.26 9.54 -9.05
C SER A 42 -30.27 8.64 -10.27
N ASP A 43 -30.19 9.24 -11.46
CA ASP A 43 -30.32 8.53 -12.73
C ASP A 43 -29.15 7.56 -13.01
N ASP A 44 -27.96 7.86 -12.48
CA ASP A 44 -26.77 7.02 -12.71
C ASP A 44 -25.77 7.03 -11.55
N LYS A 45 -25.62 8.14 -10.85
CA LYS A 45 -24.55 8.36 -9.86
C LYS A 45 -25.01 8.06 -8.43
N GLY A 46 -24.10 8.15 -7.46
CA GLY A 46 -24.49 8.14 -6.04
C GLY A 46 -25.10 9.47 -5.60
N SER A 47 -25.35 9.58 -4.30
CA SER A 47 -25.76 10.82 -3.65
C SER A 47 -24.63 11.86 -3.60
N GLU A 48 -24.92 13.11 -3.92
CA GLU A 48 -23.99 14.24 -3.76
C GLU A 48 -23.93 14.78 -2.32
N THR A 49 -24.82 14.32 -1.45
CA THR A 49 -24.96 14.77 -0.05
C THR A 49 -24.75 13.63 0.94
N GLY A 50 -23.96 12.63 0.55
CA GLY A 50 -23.73 11.44 1.35
C GLY A 50 -23.03 11.71 2.69
N ARG A 51 -23.35 10.88 3.69
CA ARG A 51 -22.89 10.95 5.09
C ARG A 51 -21.39 10.76 5.28
N CYS A 52 -20.64 10.41 4.23
CA CYS A 52 -19.17 10.34 4.30
C CYS A 52 -18.47 11.71 4.20
N GLY A 53 -19.19 12.79 3.88
CA GLY A 53 -18.61 14.14 3.79
C GLY A 53 -17.82 14.40 2.51
N TYR A 54 -17.97 13.56 1.48
CA TYR A 54 -17.30 13.74 0.20
C TYR A 54 -17.93 14.83 -0.68
N GLY A 55 -19.17 15.25 -0.39
CA GLY A 55 -19.94 16.13 -1.27
C GLY A 55 -20.16 15.50 -2.65
N SER A 56 -20.21 16.33 -3.70
CA SER A 56 -20.40 15.88 -5.09
C SER A 56 -19.33 14.91 -5.60
N PHE A 57 -18.13 14.93 -5.01
CA PHE A 57 -17.08 13.93 -5.31
C PHE A 57 -17.53 12.51 -4.92
N GLY A 58 -18.29 12.36 -3.83
CA GLY A 58 -18.81 11.06 -3.38
C GLY A 58 -19.76 10.40 -4.39
N ALA A 59 -20.44 11.19 -5.23
CA ALA A 59 -21.31 10.65 -6.28
C ALA A 59 -20.53 10.13 -7.50
N THR A 60 -19.27 10.56 -7.68
CA THR A 60 -18.49 10.36 -8.91
C THR A 60 -17.22 9.54 -8.73
N ILE A 61 -16.74 9.36 -7.49
CA ILE A 61 -15.61 8.48 -7.20
C ILE A 61 -15.86 7.08 -7.77
N ASN A 62 -14.79 6.41 -8.19
CA ASN A 62 -14.86 5.07 -8.78
C ASN A 62 -15.83 4.99 -9.97
N ASN A 63 -15.82 6.01 -10.83
CA ASN A 63 -16.72 6.11 -11.99
C ASN A 63 -18.22 6.10 -11.64
N GLY A 64 -18.56 6.52 -10.41
CA GLY A 64 -19.93 6.49 -9.89
C GLY A 64 -20.39 5.11 -9.44
N TYR A 65 -19.51 4.11 -9.36
CA TYR A 65 -19.80 2.83 -8.71
C TYR A 65 -19.66 2.97 -7.20
N VAL A 66 -20.75 3.42 -6.57
CA VAL A 66 -20.78 3.82 -5.17
C VAL A 66 -22.06 3.34 -4.50
N ALA A 67 -22.06 3.26 -3.18
CA ALA A 67 -23.21 2.85 -2.40
C ALA A 67 -23.30 3.60 -1.06
N ALA A 68 -24.53 3.76 -0.56
CA ALA A 68 -24.76 3.89 0.86
C ALA A 68 -24.63 2.50 1.51
N ALA A 69 -24.14 2.46 2.74
CA ALA A 69 -24.11 1.23 3.51
C ALA A 69 -24.93 1.33 4.80
N SER A 70 -25.48 0.19 5.25
CA SER A 70 -26.07 0.06 6.58
C SER A 70 -24.95 -0.08 7.63
N ASP A 71 -24.74 -1.30 8.13
CA ASP A 71 -23.88 -1.55 9.29
C ASP A 71 -22.39 -1.38 8.95
N LEU A 72 -22.03 -1.49 7.67
CA LEU A 72 -20.66 -1.29 7.19
C LEU A 72 -20.22 0.18 7.25
N TYR A 73 -21.14 1.15 7.39
CA TYR A 73 -20.80 2.57 7.56
C TYR A 73 -19.97 2.81 8.83
N ARG A 74 -20.28 2.11 9.94
CA ARG A 74 -19.52 2.11 11.21
C ARG A 74 -19.13 3.53 11.67
N ASP A 75 -20.13 4.40 11.82
CA ASP A 75 -19.97 5.81 12.20
C ASP A 75 -18.89 6.56 11.38
N GLY A 76 -18.79 6.22 10.10
CA GLY A 76 -17.88 6.83 9.15
C GLY A 76 -16.53 6.11 8.98
N VAL A 77 -16.20 5.11 9.81
CA VAL A 77 -14.99 4.29 9.63
C VAL A 77 -15.03 3.52 8.31
N GLY A 78 -16.22 3.12 7.85
CA GLY A 78 -16.41 2.46 6.56
C GLY A 78 -16.37 3.38 5.35
N CYS A 79 -16.32 4.71 5.52
CA CYS A 79 -16.29 5.63 4.40
C CYS A 79 -15.03 5.46 3.56
N GLY A 80 -15.22 5.29 2.25
CA GLY A 80 -14.13 5.04 1.32
C GLY A 80 -13.71 3.58 1.22
N ALA A 81 -14.34 2.66 1.97
CA ALA A 81 -14.12 1.22 1.84
C ALA A 81 -14.71 0.69 0.52
N CYS A 82 -14.06 -0.32 -0.06
CA CYS A 82 -14.49 -0.96 -1.30
C CYS A 82 -14.99 -2.38 -1.08
N TYR A 83 -16.08 -2.73 -1.75
CA TYR A 83 -16.67 -4.07 -1.72
C TYR A 83 -16.94 -4.55 -3.14
N GLN A 84 -16.64 -5.82 -3.41
CA GLN A 84 -17.18 -6.50 -4.59
C GLN A 84 -18.57 -6.99 -4.24
N VAL A 85 -19.55 -6.65 -5.06
CA VAL A 85 -20.95 -7.00 -4.88
C VAL A 85 -21.42 -7.75 -6.12
N ARG A 86 -22.00 -8.94 -5.93
CA ARG A 86 -22.58 -9.78 -6.99
C ARG A 86 -24.04 -10.02 -6.67
N CYS A 87 -24.92 -9.99 -7.67
CA CYS A 87 -26.26 -10.51 -7.47
C CYS A 87 -26.28 -12.02 -7.68
N THR A 88 -27.23 -12.73 -7.07
CA THR A 88 -27.17 -14.20 -6.96
C THR A 88 -28.08 -14.95 -7.94
N ASN A 89 -28.99 -14.26 -8.63
CA ASN A 89 -29.87 -14.87 -9.63
C ASN A 89 -29.12 -15.13 -10.94
N SER A 90 -28.69 -16.37 -11.17
CA SER A 90 -27.90 -16.79 -12.33
C SER A 90 -28.53 -16.51 -13.71
N LYS A 91 -29.83 -16.19 -13.79
CA LYS A 91 -30.47 -15.79 -15.05
C LYS A 91 -30.16 -14.36 -15.45
N ASP A 92 -29.89 -13.50 -14.48
CA ASP A 92 -29.70 -12.07 -14.72
C ASP A 92 -28.30 -11.59 -14.29
N CYS A 93 -27.63 -12.30 -13.40
CA CYS A 93 -26.41 -11.86 -12.74
C CYS A 93 -25.13 -12.30 -13.43
N SER A 94 -24.15 -11.40 -13.46
CA SER A 94 -22.77 -11.67 -13.83
C SER A 94 -21.98 -12.24 -12.65
N ASP A 95 -21.10 -13.20 -12.92
CA ASP A 95 -20.17 -13.77 -11.93
C ASP A 95 -19.11 -12.76 -11.44
N GLU A 96 -18.85 -11.69 -12.22
CA GLU A 96 -17.88 -10.64 -11.88
C GLU A 96 -18.45 -9.63 -10.87
N GLY A 97 -19.74 -9.33 -10.99
CA GLY A 97 -20.41 -8.28 -10.22
C GLY A 97 -19.83 -6.87 -10.45
N VAL A 98 -19.75 -6.08 -9.39
CA VAL A 98 -19.24 -4.70 -9.42
C VAL A 98 -18.48 -4.36 -8.13
N ASN A 99 -17.39 -3.61 -8.26
CA ASN A 99 -16.71 -3.02 -7.11
C ASN A 99 -17.31 -1.65 -6.79
N VAL A 100 -17.89 -1.49 -5.61
CA VAL A 100 -18.47 -0.23 -5.12
C VAL A 100 -17.65 0.38 -4.00
N VAL A 101 -17.74 1.71 -3.87
CA VAL A 101 -17.17 2.47 -2.75
C VAL A 101 -18.29 2.94 -1.83
N ILE A 102 -18.11 2.80 -0.51
CA ILE A 102 -19.04 3.37 0.47
C ILE A 102 -18.84 4.89 0.52
N THR A 103 -19.88 5.64 0.16
CA THR A 103 -19.86 7.11 0.15
C THR A 103 -21.02 7.75 0.93
N ASP A 104 -21.92 6.92 1.46
CA ASP A 104 -23.09 7.35 2.21
C ASP A 104 -23.49 6.30 3.27
N GLN A 105 -24.46 6.64 4.10
CA GLN A 105 -25.10 5.74 5.06
C GLN A 105 -26.58 5.62 4.70
N GLY A 106 -27.10 4.40 4.68
CA GLY A 106 -28.49 4.17 4.36
C GLY A 106 -28.81 2.70 4.23
N SER A 107 -30.05 2.36 4.57
CA SER A 107 -30.63 1.04 4.43
C SER A 107 -32.06 1.16 3.97
N SER A 108 -32.54 0.18 3.21
CA SER A 108 -33.94 0.11 2.80
C SER A 108 -34.36 -1.35 2.74
N HIS A 109 -35.53 -1.68 3.26
CA HIS A 109 -36.06 -3.06 3.24
C HIS A 109 -35.10 -4.14 3.77
N GLY A 110 -34.15 -3.82 4.65
CA GLY A 110 -33.11 -4.74 5.16
C GLY A 110 -32.04 -5.08 4.13
N THR A 111 -31.63 -4.10 3.32
CA THR A 111 -30.46 -4.14 2.45
C THR A 111 -29.22 -3.63 3.19
N ASP A 112 -28.05 -4.23 2.90
CA ASP A 112 -26.77 -3.68 3.37
C ASP A 112 -26.29 -2.54 2.48
N PHE A 113 -26.73 -2.51 1.22
CA PHE A 113 -26.35 -1.47 0.26
C PHE A 113 -27.56 -0.80 -0.40
N ILE A 114 -27.45 0.52 -0.57
CA ILE A 114 -28.23 1.29 -1.55
C ILE A 114 -27.24 1.80 -2.59
N MET A 115 -27.21 1.17 -3.76
CA MET A 115 -26.21 1.39 -4.79
C MET A 115 -26.61 2.52 -5.74
N SER A 116 -25.66 3.11 -6.46
CA SER A 116 -25.98 3.89 -7.64
C SER A 116 -26.69 3.01 -8.68
N LYS A 117 -27.65 3.57 -9.45
CA LYS A 117 -28.33 2.81 -10.54
C LYS A 117 -27.33 2.23 -11.53
N LYS A 118 -26.21 2.91 -11.76
CA LYS A 118 -25.13 2.44 -12.62
C LYS A 118 -24.40 1.23 -12.03
N ALA A 119 -24.08 1.23 -10.73
CA ALA A 119 -23.49 0.06 -10.07
C ALA A 119 -24.47 -1.11 -10.03
N PHE A 120 -25.74 -0.83 -9.72
CA PHE A 120 -26.78 -1.85 -9.61
C PHE A 120 -26.96 -2.62 -10.92
N ARG A 121 -27.07 -1.91 -12.05
CA ARG A 121 -27.12 -2.53 -13.39
C ARG A 121 -25.84 -3.25 -13.77
N LYS A 122 -24.67 -2.76 -13.34
CA LYS A 122 -23.38 -3.38 -13.68
C LYS A 122 -23.24 -4.80 -13.13
N MET A 123 -24.04 -5.20 -12.15
CA MET A 123 -24.12 -6.60 -11.69
C MET A 123 -24.77 -7.54 -12.70
N ALA A 124 -25.49 -7.03 -13.70
CA ALA A 124 -26.20 -7.86 -14.67
C ALA A 124 -25.25 -8.43 -15.75
N GLN A 125 -25.58 -9.61 -16.28
CA GLN A 125 -24.79 -10.27 -17.32
C GLN A 125 -25.04 -9.73 -18.74
N SER A 126 -26.13 -9.00 -18.95
CA SER A 126 -26.49 -8.42 -20.25
C SER A 126 -27.37 -7.18 -20.08
N THR A 127 -27.48 -6.37 -21.14
CA THR A 127 -28.34 -5.18 -21.16
C THR A 127 -29.83 -5.50 -20.96
N TYR A 128 -30.28 -6.69 -21.37
CA TYR A 128 -31.65 -7.15 -21.07
C TYR A 128 -31.82 -7.44 -19.57
N ALA A 129 -30.84 -8.14 -18.99
CA ALA A 129 -30.83 -8.45 -17.57
C ALA A 129 -30.71 -7.19 -16.68
N GLU A 130 -30.07 -6.11 -17.16
CA GLU A 130 -30.08 -4.81 -16.47
C GLU A 130 -31.50 -4.30 -16.20
N THR A 131 -32.39 -4.43 -17.19
CA THR A 131 -33.79 -4.01 -17.08
C THR A 131 -34.55 -4.92 -16.10
N SER A 132 -34.28 -6.23 -16.15
CA SER A 132 -34.83 -7.20 -15.19
C SER A 132 -34.42 -6.85 -13.76
N LEU A 133 -33.12 -6.61 -13.50
CA LEU A 133 -32.62 -6.21 -12.19
C LEU A 133 -33.32 -4.95 -11.68
N LEU A 134 -33.35 -3.89 -12.49
CA LEU A 134 -33.98 -2.63 -12.10
C LEU A 134 -35.46 -2.80 -11.76
N SER A 135 -36.19 -3.62 -12.52
CA SER A 135 -37.62 -3.85 -12.29
C SER A 135 -37.94 -4.53 -10.96
N GLN A 136 -36.97 -5.25 -10.37
CA GLN A 136 -37.12 -5.91 -9.07
C GLN A 136 -37.00 -4.92 -7.90
N GLY A 137 -36.31 -3.79 -8.09
CA GLY A 137 -36.08 -2.75 -7.08
C GLY A 137 -35.09 -3.15 -5.97
N VAL A 138 -35.27 -4.34 -5.41
CA VAL A 138 -34.40 -4.98 -4.42
C VAL A 138 -34.01 -6.36 -4.93
N VAL A 139 -32.72 -6.69 -4.87
CA VAL A 139 -32.21 -8.01 -5.30
C VAL A 139 -31.35 -8.64 -4.22
N ASP A 140 -31.35 -9.97 -4.18
CA ASP A 140 -30.41 -10.75 -3.38
C ASP A 140 -29.00 -10.60 -3.97
N ILE A 141 -28.06 -10.36 -3.08
CA ILE A 141 -26.65 -10.17 -3.40
C ILE A 141 -25.78 -10.99 -2.47
N GLU A 142 -24.53 -11.06 -2.86
CA GLU A 142 -23.44 -11.43 -1.99
C GLU A 142 -22.29 -10.45 -2.16
N TYR A 143 -21.53 -10.19 -1.09
CA TYR A 143 -20.42 -9.25 -1.16
C TYR A 143 -19.21 -9.67 -0.33
N THR A 144 -18.05 -9.12 -0.69
CA THR A 144 -16.81 -9.28 0.08
C THR A 144 -15.98 -8.00 0.05
N ARG A 145 -15.14 -7.80 1.07
CA ARG A 145 -14.27 -6.62 1.21
C ARG A 145 -13.12 -6.71 0.22
N VAL A 146 -12.92 -5.69 -0.61
CA VAL A 146 -11.84 -5.64 -1.62
C VAL A 146 -10.95 -4.42 -1.48
N SER A 147 -9.77 -4.47 -2.11
CA SER A 147 -8.83 -3.34 -2.08
C SER A 147 -9.29 -2.22 -2.99
N CYS A 148 -9.40 -1.01 -2.45
CA CYS A 148 -9.63 0.18 -3.25
C CYS A 148 -8.39 0.50 -4.09
N ASN A 149 -8.59 0.71 -5.40
CA ASN A 149 -7.53 1.02 -6.35
C ASN A 149 -7.84 2.29 -7.17
N TYR A 150 -7.04 3.34 -7.02
CA TYR A 150 -7.11 4.57 -7.81
C TYR A 150 -5.76 4.85 -8.50
N PRO A 151 -5.45 4.20 -9.64
CA PRO A 151 -4.09 4.19 -10.23
C PRO A 151 -3.45 5.55 -10.55
N LYS A 152 -4.25 6.61 -10.64
CA LYS A 152 -3.81 7.97 -10.98
C LYS A 152 -3.95 8.97 -9.83
N ASN A 153 -4.39 8.51 -8.65
CA ASN A 153 -4.68 9.39 -7.52
C ASN A 153 -3.99 8.86 -6.27
N ASN A 154 -3.25 9.73 -5.60
CA ASN A 154 -2.80 9.45 -4.24
C ASN A 154 -3.96 9.70 -3.26
N ILE A 155 -3.79 9.21 -2.03
CA ILE A 155 -4.63 9.68 -0.92
C ILE A 155 -4.51 11.21 -0.87
N THR A 156 -5.64 11.88 -0.83
CA THR A 156 -5.72 13.33 -0.99
C THR A 156 -6.52 13.92 0.17
N ILE A 157 -6.10 15.07 0.67
CA ILE A 157 -6.77 15.79 1.74
C ILE A 157 -7.49 16.98 1.13
N LYS A 158 -8.81 17.06 1.31
CA LYS A 158 -9.58 18.26 0.97
C LYS A 158 -9.95 18.98 2.27
N ILE A 159 -9.50 20.23 2.41
CA ILE A 159 -9.89 21.08 3.53
C ILE A 159 -11.37 21.41 3.39
N ASP A 160 -12.13 21.12 4.45
CA ASP A 160 -13.57 21.29 4.47
C ASP A 160 -13.97 22.78 4.50
N GLU A 161 -15.12 23.10 3.93
CA GLU A 161 -15.67 24.47 3.88
C GLU A 161 -15.95 25.06 5.26
N SER A 162 -16.14 24.21 6.27
CA SER A 162 -16.32 24.63 7.66
C SER A 162 -15.04 25.05 8.37
N SER A 163 -13.86 24.87 7.75
CA SER A 163 -12.58 25.25 8.36
C SER A 163 -12.45 26.78 8.51
N ASP A 164 -11.85 27.20 9.62
CA ASP A 164 -11.60 28.60 9.96
C ASP A 164 -10.15 28.76 10.45
N TYR A 165 -9.27 29.21 9.56
CA TYR A 165 -7.85 29.39 9.89
C TYR A 165 -7.64 30.60 10.83
N PRO A 166 -6.84 30.48 11.90
CA PRO A 166 -6.06 29.30 12.34
C PRO A 166 -6.76 28.48 13.45
N TYR A 167 -8.03 28.72 13.75
CA TYR A 167 -8.68 28.26 14.97
C TYR A 167 -9.34 26.89 14.87
N TYR A 168 -9.80 26.50 13.68
CA TYR A 168 -10.51 25.25 13.46
C TYR A 168 -10.14 24.66 12.10
N LEU A 169 -9.65 23.42 12.11
CA LEU A 169 -9.32 22.69 10.91
C LEU A 169 -10.22 21.47 10.80
N ALA A 170 -10.91 21.36 9.68
CA ALA A 170 -11.66 20.18 9.27
C ALA A 170 -11.21 19.76 7.87
N PHE A 171 -11.05 18.46 7.63
CA PHE A 171 -10.76 17.97 6.29
C PHE A 171 -11.32 16.57 6.08
N VAL A 172 -11.52 16.24 4.80
CA VAL A 172 -11.96 14.93 4.35
C VAL A 172 -10.85 14.22 3.60
N ILE A 173 -10.74 12.89 3.79
CA ILE A 173 -9.74 12.06 3.12
C ILE A 173 -10.37 11.46 1.85
N TRP A 174 -9.85 11.85 0.70
CA TRP A 174 -10.22 11.30 -0.61
C TRP A 174 -9.28 10.19 -1.05
N TYR A 175 -9.80 9.32 -1.92
CA TYR A 175 -9.05 8.22 -2.53
C TYR A 175 -8.37 7.30 -1.50
N GLN A 176 -9.11 6.86 -0.47
CA GLN A 176 -8.60 5.82 0.44
C GLN A 176 -8.20 4.58 -0.35
N GLN A 177 -6.99 4.10 -0.15
CA GLN A 177 -6.41 3.01 -0.93
C GLN A 177 -6.26 1.75 -0.09
N GLY A 178 -6.26 0.58 -0.74
CA GLY A 178 -6.10 -0.71 -0.07
C GLY A 178 -7.38 -1.22 0.60
N GLN A 179 -7.23 -2.23 1.47
CA GLN A 179 -8.33 -2.87 2.20
C GLN A 179 -8.52 -2.34 3.61
N ASN A 180 -7.50 -1.75 4.21
CA ASN A 180 -7.51 -1.36 5.62
C ASN A 180 -8.34 -0.08 5.85
N ASP A 181 -8.95 0.02 7.02
CA ASP A 181 -9.68 1.20 7.45
C ASP A 181 -8.73 2.26 8.01
N ILE A 182 -9.00 3.54 7.77
CA ILE A 182 -8.31 4.64 8.46
C ILE A 182 -9.07 4.92 9.75
N THR A 183 -8.57 4.40 10.88
CA THR A 183 -9.26 4.48 12.18
C THR A 183 -8.91 5.74 12.95
N ALA A 184 -7.68 6.24 12.82
CA ALA A 184 -7.20 7.43 13.51
C ALA A 184 -6.30 8.30 12.63
N VAL A 185 -6.28 9.60 12.91
CA VAL A 185 -5.48 10.58 12.19
C VAL A 185 -4.81 11.53 13.19
N GLN A 186 -3.53 11.82 12.97
CA GLN A 186 -2.74 12.73 13.79
C GLN A 186 -2.11 13.80 12.89
N LEU A 187 -2.16 15.06 13.33
CA LEU A 187 -1.44 16.17 12.72
C LEU A 187 -0.25 16.55 13.58
N CYS A 188 0.91 16.68 12.97
CA CYS A 188 2.15 17.08 13.64
C CYS A 188 2.75 18.31 12.98
N GLU A 189 3.13 19.31 13.76
CA GLU A 189 3.93 20.42 13.26
C GLU A 189 5.33 19.95 12.85
N THR A 190 5.79 20.36 11.68
CA THR A 190 7.05 19.87 11.08
C THR A 190 8.33 20.36 11.76
N LYS A 191 8.29 21.49 12.48
CA LYS A 191 9.46 22.07 13.15
C LYS A 191 9.53 21.70 14.63
N ASN A 192 8.40 21.82 15.31
CA ASN A 192 8.32 21.72 16.77
C ASN A 192 7.91 20.31 17.19
N PHE A 193 7.44 19.49 16.24
CA PHE A 193 6.94 18.13 16.45
C PHE A 193 5.76 18.05 17.43
N VAL A 194 5.05 19.16 17.63
CA VAL A 194 3.80 19.19 18.40
C VAL A 194 2.74 18.45 17.59
N CYS A 195 2.27 17.33 18.13
CA CYS A 195 1.28 16.49 17.49
C CYS A 195 -0.07 16.56 18.21
N LYS A 196 -1.14 16.48 17.43
CA LYS A 196 -2.51 16.42 17.92
C LYS A 196 -3.25 15.30 17.22
N LEU A 197 -3.87 14.42 18.01
CA LEU A 197 -4.81 13.42 17.50
C LEU A 197 -6.11 14.14 17.14
N LEU A 198 -6.69 13.79 16.00
CA LEU A 198 -7.90 14.44 15.48
C LEU A 198 -9.14 13.66 15.91
N ASP A 199 -10.22 14.40 16.05
CA ASP A 199 -11.55 13.85 16.23
C ASP A 199 -12.15 13.52 14.86
N ARG A 200 -12.97 12.47 14.79
CA ARG A 200 -13.83 12.21 13.63
C ARG A 200 -15.19 12.84 13.91
N SER A 201 -15.51 13.93 13.22
CA SER A 201 -16.77 14.64 13.45
C SER A 201 -17.95 13.85 12.89
N TYR A 202 -17.84 13.38 11.64
CA TYR A 202 -18.77 12.47 10.97
C TYR A 202 -18.11 11.88 9.74
N GLY A 203 -18.56 10.72 9.26
CA GLY A 203 -18.08 10.15 8.00
C GLY A 203 -16.54 10.03 7.94
N SER A 204 -15.96 10.56 6.85
CA SER A 204 -14.50 10.66 6.66
C SER A 204 -13.94 12.05 7.00
N VAL A 205 -14.69 12.86 7.79
CA VAL A 205 -14.30 14.23 8.17
C VAL A 205 -13.59 14.23 9.52
N PHE A 206 -12.31 14.58 9.50
CA PHE A 206 -11.46 14.71 10.68
C PHE A 206 -11.28 16.17 11.05
N THR A 207 -11.31 16.47 12.35
CA THR A 207 -11.35 17.84 12.87
C THR A 207 -10.41 18.05 14.05
N THR A 208 -10.01 19.30 14.25
CA THR A 208 -9.29 19.73 15.45
C THR A 208 -9.52 21.22 15.70
N ASN A 209 -9.80 21.56 16.96
CA ASN A 209 -9.70 22.93 17.47
C ASN A 209 -8.21 23.30 17.67
N SER A 210 -7.85 24.56 17.50
CA SER A 210 -6.47 25.06 17.69
C SER A 210 -5.41 24.15 17.04
N PRO A 211 -5.47 23.94 15.72
CA PRO A 211 -4.45 23.17 14.99
C PRO A 211 -3.04 23.74 15.21
N PRO A 212 -1.98 22.91 15.09
CA PRO A 212 -0.61 23.42 15.20
C PRO A 212 -0.35 24.53 14.17
N SER A 213 0.44 25.54 14.54
CA SER A 213 0.51 26.80 13.78
C SER A 213 1.38 26.74 12.54
N GLY A 214 2.36 25.84 12.47
CA GLY A 214 3.27 25.70 11.33
C GLY A 214 2.77 24.72 10.25
N SER A 215 3.62 24.45 9.25
CA SER A 215 3.33 23.40 8.26
C SER A 215 3.14 22.03 8.94
N LEU A 216 2.15 21.29 8.47
CA LEU A 216 1.62 20.10 9.13
C LEU A 216 1.98 18.82 8.36
N SER A 217 2.51 17.85 9.09
CA SER A 217 2.64 16.46 8.64
C SER A 217 1.43 15.65 9.13
N LEU A 218 0.87 14.83 8.24
CA LEU A 218 -0.23 13.93 8.55
C LEU A 218 0.32 12.55 8.94
N ARG A 219 -0.33 11.87 9.88
CA ARG A 219 -0.13 10.44 10.15
C ARG A 219 -1.48 9.75 10.24
N MET A 220 -1.64 8.63 9.55
CA MET A 220 -2.90 7.87 9.48
C MET A 220 -2.68 6.47 10.04
N LEU A 221 -3.58 6.00 10.90
CA LEU A 221 -3.60 4.65 11.43
C LEU A 221 -4.46 3.78 10.53
N PHE A 222 -3.84 2.81 9.87
CA PHE A 222 -4.53 1.80 9.08
C PHE A 222 -4.76 0.54 9.93
N SER A 223 -6.00 0.08 10.02
CA SER A 223 -6.38 -1.15 10.74
C SER A 223 -6.90 -2.20 9.75
N GLY A 224 -6.34 -3.41 9.79
CA GLY A 224 -6.83 -4.58 9.06
C GLY A 224 -7.93 -5.34 9.81
N GLU A 225 -8.55 -6.33 9.15
CA GLU A 225 -9.53 -7.24 9.77
C GLU A 225 -8.91 -8.21 10.77
N ASP A 226 -7.61 -8.49 10.62
CA ASP A 226 -6.78 -9.27 11.56
C ASP A 226 -6.44 -8.51 12.84
N GLY A 227 -6.80 -7.23 12.93
CA GLY A 227 -6.47 -6.35 14.04
C GLY A 227 -5.08 -5.73 13.94
N ASP A 228 -4.36 -5.95 12.84
CA ASP A 228 -3.05 -5.32 12.63
C ASP A 228 -3.21 -3.82 12.39
N GLU A 229 -2.53 -3.04 13.24
CA GLU A 229 -2.53 -1.59 13.18
C GLU A 229 -1.18 -1.05 12.70
N LYS A 230 -1.22 -0.16 11.70
CA LYS A 230 -0.02 0.47 11.15
C LYS A 230 -0.22 1.96 10.92
N TRP A 231 0.59 2.75 11.61
CA TRP A 231 0.70 4.16 11.31
C TRP A 231 1.54 4.42 10.06
N VAL A 232 1.02 5.25 9.17
CA VAL A 232 1.67 5.69 7.93
C VAL A 232 1.78 7.22 7.94
N VAL A 233 2.95 7.72 7.55
CA VAL A 233 3.22 9.16 7.36
C VAL A 233 3.38 9.39 5.85
N PRO A 234 2.48 10.15 5.20
CA PRO A 234 2.65 10.54 3.81
C PRO A 234 3.85 11.46 3.60
N VAL A 235 4.31 11.55 2.35
CA VAL A 235 5.53 12.30 1.98
C VAL A 235 5.28 13.79 1.99
N ASN A 236 4.13 14.22 1.46
CA ASN A 236 3.79 15.62 1.32
C ASN A 236 3.13 16.16 2.59
N ILE A 237 3.40 17.43 2.87
CA ILE A 237 2.90 18.17 4.02
C ILE A 237 1.77 19.10 3.62
N ILE A 238 0.89 19.44 4.56
CA ILE A 238 -0.07 20.53 4.41
C ILE A 238 0.70 21.82 4.76
N PRO A 239 0.75 22.81 3.86
CA PRO A 239 1.48 24.05 4.11
C PRO A 239 0.87 24.85 5.24
N GLU A 240 1.68 25.70 5.85
CA GLU A 240 1.20 26.78 6.72
C GLU A 240 0.22 27.68 5.94
N LYS A 241 -0.84 28.17 6.59
CA LYS A 241 -1.91 29.00 5.98
C LYS A 241 -2.78 28.26 4.96
N TRP A 242 -3.12 27.01 5.24
CA TRP A 242 -4.18 26.28 4.55
C TRP A 242 -5.50 27.07 4.55
N LYS A 243 -6.30 26.87 3.50
CA LYS A 243 -7.60 27.52 3.32
C LYS A 243 -8.68 26.46 3.12
N LYS A 244 -9.90 26.82 3.50
CA LYS A 244 -11.09 26.02 3.18
C LYS A 244 -11.19 25.79 1.66
N GLY A 245 -11.57 24.58 1.28
CA GLY A 245 -11.66 24.15 -0.12
C GLY A 245 -10.31 23.75 -0.75
N ASP A 246 -9.16 24.02 -0.11
CA ASP A 246 -7.87 23.60 -0.64
C ASP A 246 -7.77 22.06 -0.72
N ILE A 247 -7.02 21.59 -1.72
CA ILE A 247 -6.80 20.17 -1.97
C ILE A 247 -5.29 19.90 -1.95
N TYR A 248 -4.87 18.95 -1.12
CA TYR A 248 -3.48 18.56 -0.92
C TYR A 248 -3.28 17.08 -1.24
N ASP A 249 -2.50 16.80 -2.28
CA ASP A 249 -2.02 15.45 -2.61
C ASP A 249 -0.96 15.04 -1.58
N THR A 250 -1.15 13.90 -0.92
CA THR A 250 -0.25 13.45 0.16
C THR A 250 1.04 12.78 -0.33
N GLY A 251 1.17 12.53 -1.63
CA GLY A 251 2.27 11.79 -2.25
C GLY A 251 2.25 10.30 -1.90
N PHE A 252 1.22 9.84 -1.19
CA PHE A 252 1.11 8.48 -0.71
C PHE A 252 0.04 7.72 -1.50
N TYR A 253 0.48 6.65 -2.13
CA TYR A 253 -0.35 5.62 -2.72
C TYR A 253 0.06 4.29 -2.10
N ILE A 254 -0.93 3.47 -1.75
CA ILE A 254 -0.64 2.08 -1.37
C ILE A 254 -0.28 1.35 -2.66
N LEU A 255 1.01 1.26 -2.95
CA LEU A 255 1.52 0.16 -3.77
C LEU A 255 1.12 -1.10 -3.05
N LEU A 256 0.08 -1.76 -3.55
CA LEU A 256 0.03 -3.20 -3.40
C LEU A 256 1.38 -3.68 -3.95
N LYS A 257 2.28 -4.12 -3.05
CA LYS A 257 3.53 -4.73 -3.47
C LYS A 257 3.14 -5.82 -4.46
N HIS A 258 3.79 -5.89 -5.62
CA HIS A 258 3.42 -6.82 -6.70
C HIS A 258 3.22 -8.27 -6.23
N LEU A 259 3.93 -8.68 -5.15
CA LEU A 259 3.77 -9.97 -4.48
C LEU A 259 2.43 -10.14 -3.71
N GLU A 260 1.90 -9.07 -3.14
CA GLU A 260 0.62 -9.05 -2.41
C GLU A 260 -0.58 -9.08 -3.38
N LEU A 261 -0.41 -8.54 -4.60
CA LEU A 261 -1.39 -8.61 -5.69
C LEU A 261 -1.56 -10.03 -6.23
N ALA A 262 -0.43 -10.73 -6.43
CA ALA A 262 -0.42 -12.13 -6.87
C ALA A 262 -1.08 -13.06 -5.84
N ARG A 263 -0.83 -12.83 -4.55
CA ARG A 263 -1.47 -13.55 -3.44
C ARG A 263 -2.99 -13.31 -3.32
N ARG A 264 -3.51 -12.27 -3.99
CA ARG A 264 -4.91 -11.85 -3.96
C ARG A 264 -5.63 -12.05 -5.31
N GLY A 265 -5.11 -12.91 -6.18
CA GLY A 265 -5.81 -13.36 -7.39
C GLY A 265 -5.86 -12.36 -8.55
N VAL A 266 -5.08 -11.27 -8.52
CA VAL A 266 -4.96 -10.37 -9.67
C VAL A 266 -4.00 -10.97 -10.68
N VAL A 267 -4.48 -11.25 -11.90
CA VAL A 267 -3.64 -11.67 -13.04
C VAL A 267 -2.75 -10.49 -13.43
N LEU A 268 -1.54 -10.47 -12.90
CA LEU A 268 -0.48 -9.59 -13.36
C LEU A 268 0.23 -10.29 -14.51
N GLU A 269 0.22 -9.67 -15.70
CA GLU A 269 0.88 -10.21 -16.90
C GLU A 269 2.38 -10.48 -16.71
N ASN A 270 3.00 -9.89 -15.68
CA ASN A 270 4.39 -10.14 -15.36
C ASN A 270 4.66 -10.06 -13.84
N LEU A 271 4.90 -11.22 -13.22
CA LEU A 271 5.31 -11.35 -11.81
C LEU A 271 6.82 -11.27 -11.62
N THR A 272 7.58 -11.16 -12.71
CA THR A 272 9.02 -11.15 -12.67
C THR A 272 9.55 -9.82 -12.16
N CYS A 273 10.66 -9.89 -11.42
CA CYS A 273 11.34 -8.76 -10.86
C CYS A 273 11.83 -7.85 -11.99
N PRO A 274 11.44 -6.56 -11.99
CA PRO A 274 11.74 -5.62 -13.08
C PRO A 274 13.23 -5.33 -13.22
N MET A 275 14.06 -5.82 -12.30
CA MET A 275 15.52 -5.76 -12.39
C MET A 275 16.13 -6.92 -13.18
N CYS A 276 15.48 -8.09 -13.18
CA CYS A 276 16.02 -9.34 -13.71
C CYS A 276 15.19 -10.02 -14.80
N ASP A 277 13.89 -9.76 -14.86
CA ASP A 277 12.92 -10.42 -15.75
C ASP A 277 12.91 -11.97 -15.68
N GLU A 278 13.53 -12.57 -14.65
CA GLU A 278 13.73 -14.03 -14.52
C GLU A 278 13.01 -14.65 -13.30
N TYR A 279 12.92 -13.96 -12.16
CA TYR A 279 12.41 -14.50 -10.90
C TYR A 279 11.34 -13.58 -10.30
N GLU A 280 10.48 -14.11 -9.42
CA GLU A 280 9.44 -13.34 -8.74
C GLU A 280 10.00 -12.22 -7.84
N GLU A 281 9.33 -11.06 -7.81
CA GLU A 281 9.78 -9.90 -7.02
C GLU A 281 9.42 -9.99 -5.53
N ASP A 282 10.39 -10.28 -4.66
CA ASP A 282 10.29 -10.07 -3.22
C ASP A 282 11.41 -9.17 -2.65
N SER A 283 11.29 -8.76 -1.37
CA SER A 283 12.28 -7.89 -0.74
C SER A 283 13.67 -8.53 -0.58
N ASN A 284 13.75 -9.85 -0.42
CA ASN A 284 15.01 -10.58 -0.33
C ASN A 284 15.66 -10.66 -1.72
N HIS A 285 14.89 -11.01 -2.75
CA HIS A 285 15.30 -11.05 -4.15
C HIS A 285 15.83 -9.69 -4.63
N VAL A 286 15.08 -8.61 -4.42
CA VAL A 286 15.47 -7.26 -4.91
C VAL A 286 16.67 -6.69 -4.17
N LEU A 287 16.76 -6.89 -2.86
CA LEU A 287 17.74 -6.19 -2.03
C LEU A 287 19.00 -7.00 -1.74
N VAL A 288 18.96 -8.32 -1.93
CA VAL A 288 20.00 -9.21 -1.41
C VAL A 288 20.36 -10.32 -2.39
N ASP A 289 19.36 -11.02 -2.95
CA ASP A 289 19.59 -12.31 -3.61
C ASP A 289 19.73 -12.24 -5.15
N TYR A 290 19.24 -11.21 -5.83
CA TYR A 290 19.43 -11.11 -7.29
C TYR A 290 20.89 -10.79 -7.68
N SER A 291 21.35 -11.27 -8.86
CA SER A 291 22.73 -11.13 -9.37
C SER A 291 23.25 -9.70 -9.36
N TYR A 292 22.37 -8.73 -9.62
CA TYR A 292 22.69 -7.31 -9.55
C TYR A 292 22.99 -6.85 -8.12
N ALA A 293 22.14 -7.24 -7.15
CA ALA A 293 22.34 -6.93 -5.73
C ALA A 293 23.62 -7.59 -5.21
N ARG A 294 23.86 -8.86 -5.57
CA ARG A 294 25.12 -9.57 -5.23
C ARG A 294 26.35 -8.84 -5.75
N SER A 295 26.32 -8.38 -7.01
CA SER A 295 27.44 -7.64 -7.61
C SER A 295 27.74 -6.33 -6.86
N VAL A 296 26.71 -5.60 -6.43
CA VAL A 296 26.86 -4.40 -5.58
C VAL A 296 27.42 -4.77 -4.21
N CYS A 297 26.89 -5.81 -3.57
CA CYS A 297 27.37 -6.31 -2.28
C CYS A 297 28.83 -6.79 -2.33
N GLU A 298 29.26 -7.42 -3.43
CA GLU A 298 30.66 -7.77 -3.66
C GLU A 298 31.54 -6.54 -3.81
N GLY A 299 31.08 -5.51 -4.55
CA GLY A 299 31.76 -4.23 -4.67
C GLY A 299 31.96 -3.56 -3.31
N VAL A 300 30.93 -3.57 -2.46
CA VAL A 300 30.99 -3.05 -1.08
C VAL A 300 31.91 -3.90 -0.20
N SER A 301 31.88 -5.23 -0.33
CA SER A 301 32.77 -6.16 0.39
C SER A 301 34.24 -5.86 0.11
N ARG A 302 34.57 -5.73 -1.19
CA ARG A 302 35.91 -5.37 -1.66
C ARG A 302 36.34 -4.02 -1.12
N TRP A 303 35.46 -3.01 -1.18
CA TRP A 303 35.73 -1.68 -0.65
C TRP A 303 35.98 -1.69 0.88
N CYS A 304 35.23 -2.48 1.63
CA CYS A 304 35.37 -2.56 3.08
C CYS A 304 36.54 -3.44 3.54
N ASN A 305 37.14 -4.21 2.63
CA ASN A 305 38.03 -5.33 2.94
C ASN A 305 37.44 -6.27 4.00
N ILE A 306 36.16 -6.62 3.83
CA ILE A 306 35.49 -7.61 4.67
C ILE A 306 34.67 -8.53 3.79
N GLN A 307 34.65 -9.80 4.16
CA GLN A 307 33.74 -10.77 3.60
C GLN A 307 32.33 -10.53 4.19
N LEU A 308 31.49 -9.84 3.42
CA LEU A 308 30.05 -9.93 3.63
C LEU A 308 29.68 -11.35 3.18
N GLY A 309 29.18 -12.18 4.09
CA GLY A 309 28.82 -13.57 3.76
C GLY A 309 27.74 -13.64 2.67
N PRO A 310 27.34 -14.85 2.23
CA PRO A 310 26.18 -14.98 1.35
C PRO A 310 24.95 -14.59 2.17
N LEU A 311 24.49 -13.36 1.93
CA LEU A 311 23.26 -12.84 2.49
C LEU A 311 22.19 -13.31 1.52
N HIS A 312 21.18 -14.04 2.01
CA HIS A 312 20.05 -14.49 1.20
C HIS A 312 18.77 -13.76 1.59
N THR A 313 18.71 -13.23 2.81
CA THR A 313 17.60 -12.42 3.30
C THR A 313 18.07 -11.11 3.92
N VAL A 314 17.17 -10.12 3.97
CA VAL A 314 17.43 -8.86 4.70
C VAL A 314 17.67 -9.12 6.19
N GLN A 315 17.06 -10.17 6.76
CA GLN A 315 17.25 -10.54 8.16
C GLN A 315 18.66 -11.04 8.43
N ASP A 316 19.26 -11.82 7.51
CA ASP A 316 20.66 -12.26 7.63
C ASP A 316 21.61 -11.07 7.72
N VAL A 317 21.31 -10.00 6.98
CA VAL A 317 22.07 -8.75 7.01
C VAL A 317 22.04 -8.15 8.41
N LEU A 318 20.85 -8.01 9.00
CA LEU A 318 20.65 -7.43 10.33
C LEU A 318 21.28 -8.29 11.43
N ASP A 319 21.12 -9.61 11.34
CA ASP A 319 21.67 -10.56 12.30
C ASP A 319 23.20 -10.61 12.26
N SER A 320 23.80 -10.51 11.06
CA SER A 320 25.25 -10.50 10.91
C SER A 320 25.90 -9.33 11.65
N ILE A 321 25.30 -8.14 11.60
CA ILE A 321 25.81 -6.92 12.26
C ILE A 321 25.87 -7.11 13.79
N SER A 322 24.88 -7.79 14.36
CA SER A 322 24.77 -8.02 15.80
C SER A 322 25.87 -8.95 16.34
N LYS A 323 26.32 -9.91 15.53
CA LYS A 323 27.24 -10.99 15.91
C LYS A 323 28.72 -10.58 15.86
N TRP A 324 29.06 -9.44 15.26
CA TRP A 324 30.46 -9.05 15.09
C TRP A 324 31.12 -8.54 16.38
N ARG A 325 32.23 -9.19 16.75
CA ARG A 325 33.11 -8.79 17.86
C ARG A 325 34.06 -7.65 17.44
N VAL A 326 33.47 -6.51 17.08
CA VAL A 326 34.21 -5.27 16.73
C VAL A 326 33.89 -4.15 17.72
N CYS A 327 34.79 -3.17 17.86
CA CYS A 327 34.58 -2.04 18.75
C CYS A 327 33.33 -1.22 18.37
N LYS A 328 32.73 -0.51 19.34
CA LYS A 328 31.47 0.25 19.14
C LYS A 328 31.54 1.24 17.97
N LYS A 329 32.69 1.91 17.77
CA LYS A 329 32.92 2.84 16.65
C LYS A 329 32.85 2.11 15.30
N ARG A 330 33.57 1.01 15.16
CA ARG A 330 33.64 0.21 13.92
C ARG A 330 32.29 -0.43 13.58
N ARG A 331 31.54 -0.91 14.59
CA ARG A 331 30.18 -1.45 14.40
C ARG A 331 29.20 -0.43 13.81
N LYS A 332 29.25 0.82 14.26
CA LYS A 332 28.40 1.90 13.74
C LYS A 332 28.69 2.20 12.27
N ILE A 333 29.96 2.23 11.88
CA ILE A 333 30.38 2.44 10.48
C ILE A 333 29.87 1.30 9.60
N ILE A 334 30.09 0.06 10.02
CA ILE A 334 29.62 -1.14 9.29
C ILE A 334 28.09 -1.12 9.15
N SER A 335 27.36 -0.79 10.22
CA SER A 335 25.88 -0.68 10.17
C SER A 335 25.43 0.37 9.16
N ALA A 336 26.08 1.55 9.15
CA ALA A 336 25.77 2.61 8.20
C ALA A 336 26.04 2.18 6.75
N ILE A 337 27.10 1.40 6.51
CA ILE A 337 27.41 0.83 5.20
C ILE A 337 26.30 -0.12 4.77
N TYR A 338 25.88 -1.06 5.63
CA TYR A 338 24.79 -1.98 5.32
C TYR A 338 23.46 -1.28 5.01
N TYR A 339 23.03 -0.34 5.86
CA TYR A 339 21.81 0.43 5.62
C TYR A 339 21.91 1.27 4.35
N GLY A 340 23.09 1.86 4.07
CA GLY A 340 23.34 2.61 2.84
C GLY A 340 23.28 1.74 1.59
N THR A 341 23.78 0.50 1.65
CA THR A 341 23.68 -0.48 0.57
C THR A 341 22.24 -0.86 0.29
N LEU A 342 21.48 -1.28 1.32
CA LEU A 342 20.06 -1.64 1.17
C LEU A 342 19.22 -0.48 0.61
N TRP A 343 19.43 0.73 1.15
CA TRP A 343 18.77 1.93 0.65
C TRP A 343 19.12 2.23 -0.81
N SER A 344 20.40 2.09 -1.20
CA SER A 344 20.85 2.40 -2.55
C SER A 344 20.33 1.39 -3.57
N LEU A 345 20.26 0.11 -3.20
CA LEU A 345 19.64 -0.93 -4.02
C LEU A 345 18.14 -0.69 -4.22
N TRP A 346 17.42 -0.39 -3.12
CA TRP A 346 16.01 -0.02 -3.19
C TRP A 346 15.78 1.22 -4.07
N LYS A 347 16.61 2.26 -3.91
CA LYS A 347 16.53 3.47 -4.72
C LYS A 347 16.80 3.18 -6.19
N SER A 348 17.85 2.43 -6.52
CA SER A 348 18.19 2.05 -7.90
C SER A 348 17.05 1.28 -8.58
N ARG A 349 16.37 0.38 -7.85
CA ARG A 349 15.15 -0.30 -8.35
C ARG A 349 14.06 0.72 -8.68
N ASN A 350 13.78 1.65 -7.78
CA ASN A 350 12.75 2.66 -8.01
C ASN A 350 13.09 3.60 -9.19
N GLU A 351 14.35 3.99 -9.34
CA GLU A 351 14.79 4.79 -10.50
C GLU A 351 14.61 4.03 -11.82
N LYS A 352 14.90 2.71 -11.86
CA LYS A 352 14.66 1.87 -13.04
C LYS A 352 13.16 1.77 -13.36
N VAL A 353 12.34 1.49 -12.34
CA VAL A 353 10.90 1.28 -12.51
C VAL A 353 10.18 2.57 -12.92
N PHE A 354 10.41 3.66 -12.18
CA PHE A 354 9.63 4.89 -12.33
C PHE A 354 10.25 5.89 -13.31
N LYS A 355 11.59 5.89 -13.48
CA LYS A 355 12.29 6.86 -14.33
C LYS A 355 13.02 6.23 -15.51
N LYS A 356 12.91 4.90 -15.69
CA LYS A 356 13.60 4.15 -16.75
C LYS A 356 15.13 4.37 -16.74
N ASN A 357 15.68 4.71 -15.59
CA ASN A 357 17.10 4.99 -15.41
C ASN A 357 17.78 3.82 -14.70
N TRP A 358 18.79 3.22 -15.34
CA TRP A 358 19.52 2.07 -14.81
C TRP A 358 21.02 2.38 -14.74
N LEU A 359 21.59 2.15 -13.56
CA LEU A 359 23.02 2.30 -13.33
C LEU A 359 23.68 0.94 -13.19
N PRO A 360 24.92 0.74 -13.66
CA PRO A 360 25.65 -0.51 -13.43
C PRO A 360 26.07 -0.65 -11.95
N PRO A 361 26.30 -1.88 -11.45
CA PRO A 361 26.64 -2.15 -10.05
C PRO A 361 27.81 -1.33 -9.49
N ASP A 362 28.86 -1.11 -10.29
CA ASP A 362 30.03 -0.34 -9.85
C ASP A 362 29.68 1.14 -9.58
N LYS A 363 28.80 1.73 -10.41
CA LYS A 363 28.32 3.10 -10.19
C LYS A 363 27.44 3.20 -8.95
N VAL A 364 26.61 2.19 -8.69
CA VAL A 364 25.85 2.12 -7.44
C VAL A 364 26.77 1.96 -6.24
N THR A 365 27.84 1.17 -6.36
CA THR A 365 28.86 1.03 -5.32
C THR A 365 29.54 2.38 -5.03
N ASP A 366 29.89 3.17 -6.04
CA ASP A 366 30.44 4.51 -5.85
C ASP A 366 29.45 5.49 -5.20
N ILE A 367 28.17 5.40 -5.56
CA ILE A 367 27.10 6.14 -4.90
C ILE A 367 27.03 5.74 -3.41
N ILE A 368 27.07 4.45 -3.08
CA ILE A 368 27.07 3.97 -1.70
C ILE A 368 28.24 4.58 -0.91
N LYS A 369 29.46 4.58 -1.47
CA LYS A 369 30.64 5.19 -0.81
C LYS A 369 30.37 6.64 -0.42
N SER A 370 29.82 7.44 -1.33
CA SER A 370 29.54 8.86 -1.12
C SER A 370 28.37 9.12 -0.16
N VAL A 371 27.26 8.38 -0.29
CA VAL A 371 26.07 8.51 0.56
C VAL A 371 26.39 8.14 2.00
N VAL A 372 27.06 7.00 2.21
CA VAL A 372 27.42 6.55 3.55
C VAL A 372 28.45 7.48 4.19
N TYR A 373 29.42 8.01 3.42
CA TYR A 373 30.34 9.03 3.92
C TYR A 373 29.60 10.24 4.46
N LEU A 374 28.64 10.78 3.70
CA LEU A 374 27.83 11.92 4.11
C LEU A 374 27.00 11.61 5.36
N TRP A 375 26.43 10.40 5.44
CA TRP A 375 25.68 9.96 6.61
C TRP A 375 26.57 9.89 7.85
N VAL A 376 27.74 9.26 7.75
CA VAL A 376 28.66 9.09 8.87
C VAL A 376 29.28 10.42 9.30
N LYS A 377 29.63 11.29 8.34
CA LYS A 377 30.22 12.61 8.62
C LYS A 377 29.24 13.59 9.26
N ASN A 378 28.01 13.65 8.76
CA ASN A 378 27.05 14.67 9.19
C ASN A 378 26.13 14.20 10.33
N ARG A 379 25.94 12.88 10.48
CA ARG A 379 25.07 12.29 11.52
C ARG A 379 25.83 11.51 12.58
N GLY A 380 27.07 11.10 12.30
CA GLY A 380 27.97 10.49 13.27
C GLY A 380 28.87 11.54 13.91
N LYS A 381 29.03 11.51 15.23
CA LYS A 381 30.01 12.33 15.96
C LYS A 381 31.45 11.82 15.72
N ILE A 382 31.92 11.83 14.46
CA ILE A 382 33.27 11.38 14.07
C ILE A 382 34.01 12.58 13.46
N ASP A 383 34.75 13.30 14.30
CA ASP A 383 35.33 14.62 13.95
C ASP A 383 36.52 14.57 12.96
N LYS A 384 37.03 13.38 12.61
CA LYS A 384 38.24 13.21 11.76
C LYS A 384 38.04 12.23 10.60
N LEU A 385 36.88 12.25 9.94
CA LEU A 385 36.65 11.42 8.75
C LEU A 385 37.20 12.11 7.48
N ASN A 386 38.22 11.51 6.86
CA ASN A 386 38.78 11.99 5.60
C ASN A 386 38.25 11.16 4.41
N TRP A 387 37.86 11.82 3.33
CA TRP A 387 37.39 11.18 2.11
C TRP A 387 38.45 10.27 1.49
N ALA A 388 39.71 10.70 1.43
CA ALA A 388 40.76 9.93 0.77
C ALA A 388 40.98 8.56 1.44
N SER A 389 40.99 8.52 2.78
CA SER A 389 41.06 7.24 3.51
C SER A 389 39.77 6.44 3.36
N TRP A 390 38.61 7.09 3.39
CA TRP A 390 37.30 6.46 3.28
C TRP A 390 37.08 5.78 1.92
N SER A 391 37.44 6.45 0.83
CA SER A 391 37.27 5.92 -0.53
C SER A 391 38.11 4.69 -0.80
N HIS A 392 39.24 4.53 -0.10
CA HIS A 392 40.07 3.33 -0.15
C HIS A 392 39.54 2.21 0.74
N CYS A 393 39.35 2.46 2.04
CA CYS A 393 38.70 1.53 2.95
C CYS A 393 38.17 2.27 4.21
N PRO A 394 36.87 2.22 4.48
CA PRO A 394 36.24 2.99 5.56
C PRO A 394 36.57 2.47 6.97
N LEU A 395 37.29 1.35 7.06
CA LEU A 395 37.64 0.68 8.32
C LEU A 395 39.12 0.80 8.70
N LEU A 396 39.93 1.44 7.86
CA LEU A 396 41.33 1.77 8.16
C LEU A 396 41.47 3.13 8.87
N SER A 397 40.37 3.89 9.04
CA SER A 397 40.33 5.26 9.58
C SER A 397 39.85 5.41 11.03
#